data_AF-A0AAX3J3S1-F1
#
_entry.id   AF-A0AAX3J3S1-F1
#
_cell.length_a   1.000
_cell.length_b   1.000
_cell.length_c   1.000
_cell.angle_alpha   90.00
_cell.angle_beta   90.00
_cell.angle_gamma   90.00
#
_symmetry.space_group_name_H-M   'P 1'
#
loop_
_entity.id
_entity.type
_entity.pdbx_description
1 polymer ?
#
loop_
_entity_poly.entity_id
_entity_poly.type
_entity_poly.pdbx_seq_one_letter_code
_entity_poly.pdbx_strand_id
1 'polypeptide(L)'
;MAEETLKQRLNKQLGLLKDERTTFDSHWIDLSDYISPRSSRFLVSDANRNNRRNTNIVDPTCTLAERTLASGMMSGITSPARPWFTLSVSDPAMKDYGPVKVWLEDVQRRMNEVFNKSNLYQSLPIVYAQLGTYGTAAMAVLEDDEDIIRTYPFPIGSYYVSNSARLSVDTVYREFRMTTRQLVEQFGLDNVSDTVKGQWATQNTEAWHDIIHAVYPNVNRQTGKMDAKNKRYKSVYFEKGGDDKVLRESGFDEFPILAPRWEVNGEDAYGSNCPGMTALGQVKALQLEQKRKSQLIDKATNPPLVGPSSLKSQRISQLPGAVTYVDQITGQDGLRPLYAVNPNTADLLNDIQDTREIIRSSYFVDLFLMLQNINTRSMPVEAVNELREEKLLMLGPVLERLNDEFLDPLIDRAFAIMQRKGMLPPAPEVLQGTALRIEYISVMAQAQKSIGVNSMERFVGFVGGMAQAKPEALDKLDIDKIIDSYGDSIGVSPSVIVPDEEVQKIRQARAEQIQQQQQMQMAQAAVAGAKDLSQANLEGPNALSAIAGGMQQ
;
A
#
# COMPACT_ATOMS: atom_id res chain seq x y z
N MET A 1 -34.75 11.87 -36.83
CA MET A 1 -33.62 10.96 -36.53
C MET A 1 -34.06 10.13 -35.34
N ALA A 2 -34.02 8.80 -35.42
CA ALA A 2 -34.38 7.96 -34.27
C ALA A 2 -33.46 8.31 -33.09
N GLU A 3 -34.01 8.48 -31.89
CA GLU A 3 -33.19 8.68 -30.69
C GLU A 3 -32.27 7.48 -30.50
N GLU A 4 -30.96 7.73 -30.51
CA GLU A 4 -29.94 6.70 -30.25
C GLU A 4 -30.12 6.19 -28.81
N THR A 5 -30.23 4.87 -28.65
CA THR A 5 -30.41 4.28 -27.31
C THR A 5 -29.12 4.45 -26.48
N LEU A 6 -29.26 4.46 -25.15
CA LEU A 6 -28.09 4.59 -24.26
C LEU A 6 -27.04 3.51 -24.53
N LYS A 7 -27.48 2.26 -24.79
CA LYS A 7 -26.61 1.14 -25.13
C LYS A 7 -25.84 1.39 -26.43
N GLN A 8 -26.51 1.85 -27.48
CA GLN A 8 -25.90 2.15 -28.77
C GLN A 8 -24.81 3.22 -28.64
N ARG A 9 -25.10 4.30 -27.92
CA ARG A 9 -24.14 5.38 -27.68
C ARG A 9 -22.90 4.91 -26.91
N LEU A 10 -23.09 4.13 -25.84
CA LEU A 10 -21.98 3.60 -25.04
C LEU A 10 -21.14 2.57 -25.81
N ASN A 11 -21.77 1.74 -26.64
CA ASN A 11 -21.06 0.82 -27.52
C ASN A 11 -20.22 1.56 -28.57
N LYS A 12 -20.74 2.65 -29.13
CA LYS A 12 -19.99 3.50 -30.06
C LYS A 12 -18.76 4.11 -29.38
N GLN A 13 -18.93 4.66 -28.17
CA GLN A 13 -17.81 5.20 -27.40
C GLN A 13 -16.79 4.11 -27.05
N LEU A 14 -17.23 2.93 -26.65
CA LEU A 14 -16.35 1.78 -26.40
C LEU A 14 -15.56 1.37 -27.66
N GLY A 15 -16.18 1.42 -28.84
CA GLY A 15 -15.50 1.17 -30.12
C GLY A 15 -14.33 2.13 -30.34
N LEU A 16 -14.53 3.43 -30.10
CA LEU A 16 -13.47 4.44 -30.22
C LEU A 16 -12.33 4.21 -29.22
N LEU A 17 -12.67 3.88 -27.96
CA LEU A 17 -11.65 3.59 -26.94
C LEU A 17 -10.86 2.31 -27.24
N LYS A 18 -11.47 1.33 -27.91
CA LYS A 18 -10.77 0.13 -28.40
C LYS A 18 -9.76 0.47 -29.47
N ASP A 19 -10.16 1.28 -30.45
CA ASP A 19 -9.30 1.67 -31.55
C ASP A 19 -8.06 2.43 -31.03
N GLU A 20 -8.24 3.32 -30.05
CA GLU A 20 -7.15 4.04 -29.39
C GLU A 20 -6.20 3.10 -28.63
N ARG A 21 -6.74 2.15 -27.85
CA ARG A 21 -5.94 1.20 -27.05
C ARG A 21 -5.20 0.16 -27.90
N THR A 22 -5.64 -0.10 -29.13
CA THR A 22 -5.10 -1.19 -29.97
C THR A 22 -3.59 -1.10 -30.18
N THR A 23 -3.02 0.11 -30.19
CA THR A 23 -1.57 0.35 -30.29
C THR A 23 -0.78 -0.12 -29.06
N PHE A 24 -1.40 -0.15 -27.89
CA PHE A 24 -0.79 -0.61 -26.63
C PHE A 24 -0.89 -2.13 -26.44
N ASP A 25 -1.94 -2.76 -27.00
CA ASP A 25 -2.24 -4.17 -26.78
C ASP A 25 -1.08 -5.09 -27.17
N SER A 26 -0.41 -4.85 -28.32
CA SER A 26 0.74 -5.68 -28.74
C SER A 26 1.91 -5.59 -27.76
N HIS A 27 2.15 -4.42 -27.19
CA HIS A 27 3.25 -4.22 -26.24
C HIS A 27 2.95 -4.85 -24.88
N TRP A 28 1.72 -4.71 -24.39
CA TRP A 28 1.30 -5.37 -23.15
C TRP A 28 1.24 -6.89 -23.26
N ILE A 29 0.90 -7.45 -24.44
CA ILE A 29 0.99 -8.89 -24.68
C ILE A 29 2.44 -9.37 -24.53
N ASP A 30 3.40 -8.67 -25.14
CA ASP A 30 4.82 -8.98 -24.99
C ASP A 30 5.26 -8.92 -23.51
N LEU A 31 4.89 -7.88 -22.78
CA LEU A 31 5.19 -7.77 -21.35
C LEU A 31 4.59 -8.93 -20.55
N SER A 32 3.35 -9.30 -20.85
CA SER A 32 2.70 -10.43 -20.19
C SER A 32 3.44 -11.74 -20.47
N ASP A 33 3.77 -12.03 -21.72
CA ASP A 33 4.41 -13.29 -22.12
C ASP A 33 5.79 -13.51 -21.51
N TYR A 34 6.56 -12.43 -21.29
CA TYR A 34 7.93 -12.50 -20.81
C TYR A 34 8.12 -12.19 -19.32
N ILE A 35 7.16 -11.51 -18.68
CA ILE A 35 7.28 -11.07 -17.29
C ILE A 35 6.20 -11.71 -16.42
N SER A 36 4.93 -11.49 -16.77
CA SER A 36 3.77 -11.82 -15.94
C SER A 36 2.66 -12.50 -16.75
N PRO A 37 2.78 -13.80 -17.10
CA PRO A 37 1.91 -14.44 -18.09
C PRO A 37 0.45 -14.64 -17.67
N ARG A 38 0.14 -14.42 -16.38
CA ARG A 38 -1.17 -14.68 -15.78
C ARG A 38 -1.87 -13.42 -15.28
N SER A 39 -1.25 -12.25 -15.40
CA SER A 39 -1.82 -10.98 -14.89
C SER A 39 -2.64 -10.20 -15.92
N SER A 40 -2.56 -10.57 -17.21
CA SER A 40 -3.29 -9.91 -18.31
C SER A 40 -4.54 -10.68 -18.76
N ARG A 41 -5.47 -9.96 -19.38
CA ARG A 41 -6.69 -10.49 -19.99
C ARG A 41 -7.15 -9.63 -21.17
N PHE A 42 -6.74 -9.98 -22.39
CA PHE A 42 -7.17 -9.29 -23.62
C PHE A 42 -8.46 -9.85 -24.21
N LEU A 43 -8.72 -11.15 -24.02
CA LEU A 43 -9.95 -11.80 -24.45
C LEU A 43 -10.85 -12.06 -23.24
N VAL A 44 -12.13 -11.72 -23.36
CA VAL A 44 -13.11 -11.97 -22.29
C VAL A 44 -13.23 -13.48 -21.99
N SER A 45 -13.05 -14.32 -23.01
CA SER A 45 -13.09 -15.79 -22.90
C SER A 45 -11.95 -16.40 -22.10
N ASP A 46 -10.92 -15.64 -21.76
CA ASP A 46 -9.77 -16.14 -20.99
C ASP A 46 -10.05 -16.30 -19.50
N ALA A 47 -11.21 -15.83 -19.04
CA ALA A 47 -11.67 -16.09 -17.68
C ALA A 47 -11.72 -17.61 -17.42
N ASN A 48 -11.12 -18.03 -16.30
CA ASN A 48 -11.07 -19.42 -15.85
C ASN A 48 -10.42 -20.41 -16.85
N ARG A 49 -9.49 -19.95 -17.70
CA ARG A 49 -8.69 -20.82 -18.58
C ARG A 49 -7.27 -20.99 -18.05
N ASN A 50 -6.88 -22.23 -17.75
CA ASN A 50 -5.53 -22.56 -17.28
C ASN A 50 -4.64 -23.15 -18.39
N ASN A 51 -4.64 -22.53 -19.57
CA ASN A 51 -3.71 -22.92 -20.63
C ASN A 51 -2.27 -22.62 -20.20
N ARG A 52 -1.30 -23.35 -20.75
CA ARG A 52 0.12 -23.09 -20.50
C ARG A 52 0.51 -21.74 -21.12
N ARG A 53 0.73 -20.72 -20.27
CA ARG A 53 1.09 -19.34 -20.69
C ARG A 53 2.56 -18.98 -20.49
N ASN A 54 3.29 -19.75 -19.68
CA ASN A 54 4.70 -19.48 -19.33
C ASN A 54 5.71 -20.12 -20.30
N THR A 55 5.36 -20.32 -21.57
CA THR A 55 6.21 -21.03 -22.55
C THR A 55 7.44 -20.24 -22.98
N ASN A 56 7.39 -18.91 -22.87
CA ASN A 56 8.45 -18.01 -23.33
C ASN A 56 9.52 -17.75 -22.26
N ILE A 57 9.23 -18.09 -21.00
CA ILE A 57 10.12 -17.87 -19.85
C ILE A 57 10.94 -19.13 -19.59
N VAL A 58 12.23 -19.04 -19.84
CA VAL A 58 13.26 -20.02 -19.46
C VAL A 58 13.89 -19.60 -18.13
N ASP A 59 14.22 -18.32 -18.00
CA ASP A 59 14.79 -17.72 -16.78
C ASP A 59 13.78 -16.78 -16.11
N PRO A 60 13.37 -17.05 -14.85
CA PRO A 60 12.34 -16.29 -14.14
C PRO A 60 12.86 -15.00 -13.48
N THR A 61 14.10 -14.55 -13.75
CA THR A 61 14.69 -13.39 -13.07
C THR A 61 13.79 -12.16 -13.10
N CYS A 62 13.18 -11.83 -14.25
CA CYS A 62 12.29 -10.68 -14.34
C CYS A 62 10.99 -10.85 -13.56
N THR A 63 10.37 -12.03 -13.59
CA THR A 63 9.17 -12.33 -12.79
C THR A 63 9.46 -12.23 -11.29
N LEU A 64 10.65 -12.67 -10.86
CA LEU A 64 11.08 -12.53 -9.47
C LEU A 64 11.33 -11.06 -9.11
N ALA A 65 11.90 -10.27 -10.03
CA ALA A 65 12.12 -8.84 -9.86
C ALA A 65 10.80 -8.06 -9.73
N GLU A 66 9.81 -8.35 -10.58
CA GLU A 66 8.44 -7.80 -10.48
C GLU A 66 7.83 -8.07 -9.10
N ARG A 67 7.93 -9.32 -8.62
CA ARG A 67 7.39 -9.70 -7.31
C ARG A 67 8.07 -8.94 -6.17
N THR A 68 9.38 -8.72 -6.27
CA THR A 68 10.14 -7.93 -5.30
C THR A 68 9.72 -6.47 -5.33
N LEU A 69 9.53 -5.86 -6.50
CA LEU A 69 9.02 -4.51 -6.64
C LEU A 69 7.64 -4.38 -6.00
N ALA A 70 6.68 -5.26 -6.34
CA ALA A 70 5.33 -5.19 -5.80
C ALA A 70 5.30 -5.33 -4.26
N SER A 71 6.12 -6.23 -3.72
CA SER A 71 6.27 -6.43 -2.27
C SER A 71 6.98 -5.25 -1.60
N GLY A 72 7.98 -4.70 -2.28
CA GLY A 72 8.72 -3.50 -1.90
C GLY A 72 7.82 -2.28 -1.77
N MET A 73 7.05 -1.98 -2.81
CA MET A 73 6.05 -0.91 -2.85
C MET A 73 5.02 -1.08 -1.73
N MET A 74 4.47 -2.29 -1.56
CA MET A 74 3.52 -2.59 -0.48
C MET A 74 4.11 -2.32 0.90
N SER A 75 5.33 -2.80 1.17
CA SER A 75 6.00 -2.62 2.46
C SER A 75 6.44 -1.18 2.72
N GLY A 76 6.83 -0.46 1.66
CA GLY A 76 7.35 0.91 1.73
C GLY A 76 6.24 1.94 1.89
N ILE A 77 5.15 1.79 1.12
CA ILE A 77 4.14 2.82 0.90
C ILE A 77 2.87 2.54 1.69
N THR A 78 2.31 1.33 1.61
CA THR A 78 0.98 1.00 2.17
C THR A 78 1.02 -0.25 3.05
N SER A 79 1.98 -0.29 3.98
CA SER A 79 2.15 -1.45 4.86
C SER A 79 0.97 -1.54 5.84
N PRO A 80 0.30 -2.71 5.99
CA PRO A 80 -0.78 -2.87 6.96
C PRO A 80 -0.28 -2.91 8.40
N ALA A 81 1.01 -3.23 8.60
CA ALA A 81 1.59 -3.37 9.93
C ALA A 81 1.81 -2.01 10.64
N ARG A 82 1.77 -0.90 9.89
CA ARG A 82 2.01 0.45 10.42
C ARG A 82 1.08 1.46 9.74
N PRO A 83 0.57 2.48 10.44
CA PRO A 83 -0.15 3.57 9.79
C PRO A 83 0.73 4.23 8.72
N TRP A 84 0.19 4.39 7.51
CA TRP A 84 0.90 4.95 6.35
C TRP A 84 0.36 6.32 5.89
N PHE A 85 -0.77 6.75 6.43
CA PHE A 85 -1.33 8.09 6.20
C PHE A 85 -1.79 8.70 7.52
N THR A 86 -1.86 10.03 7.57
CA THR A 86 -2.53 10.79 8.63
C THR A 86 -3.42 11.86 8.02
N LEU A 87 -4.51 12.17 8.71
CA LEU A 87 -5.43 13.23 8.32
C LEU A 87 -5.02 14.51 9.04
N SER A 88 -4.89 15.60 8.31
CA SER A 88 -4.53 16.91 8.83
C SER A 88 -5.41 17.99 8.23
N VAL A 89 -5.19 19.23 8.68
CA VAL A 89 -5.86 20.44 8.20
C VAL A 89 -4.82 21.43 7.72
N SER A 90 -5.17 22.25 6.73
CA SER A 90 -4.24 23.26 6.18
C SER A 90 -3.94 24.39 7.15
N ASP A 91 -4.87 24.73 8.05
CA ASP A 91 -4.71 25.81 9.02
C ASP A 91 -3.93 25.32 10.26
N PRO A 92 -2.72 25.87 10.53
CA PRO A 92 -1.91 25.50 11.70
C PRO A 92 -2.65 25.70 13.03
N ALA A 93 -3.48 26.75 13.15
CA ALA A 93 -4.19 27.05 14.39
C ALA A 93 -5.27 25.98 14.70
N MET A 94 -5.91 25.45 13.66
CA MET A 94 -6.86 24.33 13.81
C MET A 94 -6.14 23.00 14.07
N LYS A 95 -4.93 22.83 13.52
CA LYS A 95 -4.11 21.62 13.74
C LYS A 95 -3.73 21.45 15.21
N ASP A 96 -3.46 22.56 15.89
CA ASP A 96 -3.09 22.58 17.31
C ASP A 96 -4.30 22.55 18.26
N TYR A 97 -5.52 22.70 17.73
CA TYR A 97 -6.73 22.66 18.53
C TYR A 97 -7.04 21.21 18.97
N GLY A 98 -6.99 20.98 20.29
CA GLY A 98 -7.14 19.63 20.89
C GLY A 98 -8.32 18.81 20.37
N PRO A 99 -9.56 19.33 20.35
CA PRO A 99 -10.72 18.60 19.83
C PRO A 99 -10.61 18.18 18.36
N VAL A 100 -9.97 19.00 17.52
CA VAL A 100 -9.72 18.67 16.10
C VAL A 100 -8.74 17.53 15.98
N LYS A 101 -7.65 17.57 16.74
CA LYS A 101 -6.64 16.52 16.77
C LYS A 101 -7.23 15.16 17.18
N VAL A 102 -8.01 15.14 18.27
CA VAL A 102 -8.68 13.93 18.75
C VAL A 102 -9.67 13.38 17.72
N TRP A 103 -10.42 14.25 17.05
CA TRP A 103 -11.35 13.84 16.00
C TRP A 103 -10.61 13.24 14.79
N LEU A 104 -9.56 13.90 14.30
CA LEU A 104 -8.73 13.40 13.19
C LEU A 104 -8.11 12.04 13.51
N GLU A 105 -7.64 11.85 14.74
CA GLU A 105 -7.09 10.58 15.21
C GLU A 105 -8.17 9.47 15.26
N ASP A 106 -9.37 9.75 15.77
CA ASP A 106 -10.46 8.76 15.79
C ASP A 106 -10.92 8.38 14.37
N VAL A 107 -11.07 9.37 13.48
CA VAL A 107 -11.39 9.12 12.06
C VAL A 107 -10.31 8.28 11.41
N GLN A 108 -9.03 8.65 11.58
CA GLN A 108 -7.91 7.90 11.02
C GLN A 108 -7.88 6.45 11.54
N ARG A 109 -8.12 6.23 12.84
CA ARG A 109 -8.20 4.89 13.42
C ARG A 109 -9.30 4.06 12.77
N ARG A 110 -10.51 4.60 12.68
CA ARG A 110 -11.66 3.91 12.04
C ARG A 110 -11.40 3.59 10.57
N MET A 111 -10.78 4.51 9.83
CA MET A 111 -10.41 4.25 8.43
C MET A 111 -9.42 3.11 8.31
N ASN A 112 -8.39 3.08 9.17
CA ASN A 112 -7.42 1.98 9.20
C ASN A 112 -8.09 0.64 9.55
N GLU A 113 -9.07 0.63 10.46
CA GLU A 113 -9.86 -0.57 10.78
C GLU A 113 -10.65 -1.07 9.56
N VAL A 114 -11.30 -0.18 8.81
CA VAL A 114 -12.02 -0.53 7.57
C VAL A 114 -11.06 -1.10 6.53
N PHE A 115 -9.89 -0.47 6.34
CA PHE A 115 -8.87 -0.99 5.42
C PHE A 115 -8.37 -2.37 5.81
N ASN A 116 -8.13 -2.62 7.10
CA ASN A 116 -7.70 -3.92 7.61
C ASN A 116 -8.78 -5.00 7.51
N LYS A 117 -10.06 -4.64 7.69
CA LYS A 117 -11.19 -5.58 7.56
C LYS A 117 -11.48 -5.93 6.10
N SER A 118 -11.33 -4.96 5.20
CA SER A 118 -11.57 -5.13 3.76
C SER A 118 -10.50 -5.97 3.07
N ASN A 119 -10.74 -6.30 1.79
CA ASN A 119 -9.74 -6.96 0.94
C ASN A 119 -8.68 -6.02 0.35
N LEU A 120 -8.60 -4.75 0.76
CA LEU A 120 -7.70 -3.75 0.18
C LEU A 120 -6.24 -4.22 0.14
N TYR A 121 -5.71 -4.72 1.27
CA TYR A 121 -4.31 -5.15 1.34
C TYR A 121 -3.99 -6.43 0.54
N GLN A 122 -5.02 -7.15 0.06
CA GLN A 122 -4.85 -8.25 -0.89
C GLN A 122 -4.83 -7.74 -2.34
N SER A 123 -5.55 -6.65 -2.62
CA SER A 123 -5.63 -6.04 -3.95
C SER A 123 -4.42 -5.15 -4.26
N LEU A 124 -3.89 -4.42 -3.28
CA LEU A 124 -2.77 -3.48 -3.47
C LEU A 124 -1.53 -4.12 -4.15
N PRO A 125 -1.02 -5.30 -3.73
CA PRO A 125 0.11 -5.92 -4.40
C PRO A 125 -0.15 -6.26 -5.87
N ILE A 126 -1.41 -6.57 -6.24
CA ILE A 126 -1.79 -6.85 -7.63
C ILE A 126 -1.71 -5.57 -8.46
N VAL A 127 -2.18 -4.44 -7.91
CA VAL A 127 -2.10 -3.12 -8.55
C VAL A 127 -0.64 -2.71 -8.73
N TYR A 128 0.20 -2.84 -7.70
CA TYR A 128 1.62 -2.50 -7.80
C TYR A 128 2.39 -3.35 -8.80
N ALA A 129 2.09 -4.66 -8.88
CA ALA A 129 2.67 -5.53 -9.90
C ALA A 129 2.27 -5.10 -11.31
N GLN A 130 0.98 -4.82 -11.54
CA GLN A 130 0.52 -4.33 -12.84
C GLN A 130 1.11 -2.97 -13.21
N LEU A 131 1.23 -2.06 -12.23
CA LEU A 131 1.81 -0.74 -12.45
C LEU A 131 3.28 -0.84 -12.87
N GLY A 132 4.06 -1.70 -12.18
CA GLY A 132 5.47 -1.93 -12.51
C GLY A 132 5.69 -2.68 -13.82
N THR A 133 4.73 -3.48 -14.28
CA THR A 133 4.86 -4.29 -15.51
C THR A 133 4.28 -3.61 -16.74
N TYR A 134 3.11 -2.96 -16.63
CA TYR A 134 2.36 -2.41 -17.77
C TYR A 134 2.28 -0.88 -17.77
N GLY A 135 2.76 -0.20 -16.72
CA GLY A 135 2.73 1.26 -16.59
C GLY A 135 1.35 1.82 -16.22
N THR A 136 0.29 1.01 -16.28
CA THR A 136 -1.06 1.37 -15.84
C THR A 136 -1.68 0.21 -15.09
N ALA A 137 -2.34 0.52 -13.99
CA ALA A 137 -3.18 -0.42 -13.26
C ALA A 137 -4.56 0.20 -13.04
N ALA A 138 -5.58 -0.62 -12.83
CA ALA A 138 -6.91 -0.13 -12.49
C ALA A 138 -7.55 -0.99 -11.41
N MET A 139 -8.24 -0.33 -10.46
CA MET A 139 -8.94 -0.98 -9.37
C MET A 139 -10.22 -0.21 -9.04
N ALA A 140 -11.35 -0.90 -8.98
CA ALA A 140 -12.56 -0.30 -8.44
C ALA A 140 -12.61 -0.42 -6.91
N VAL A 141 -13.10 0.63 -6.27
CA VAL A 141 -13.41 0.68 -4.85
C VAL A 141 -14.92 0.85 -4.72
N LEU A 142 -15.63 -0.22 -4.37
CA LEU A 142 -17.09 -0.23 -4.33
C LEU A 142 -17.57 -0.29 -2.87
N GLU A 143 -18.76 0.28 -2.65
CA GLU A 143 -19.47 0.12 -1.38
C GLU A 143 -19.94 -1.32 -1.25
N ASP A 144 -19.72 -1.91 -0.06
CA ASP A 144 -20.07 -3.29 0.26
C ASP A 144 -20.79 -3.33 1.61
N ASP A 145 -21.78 -4.21 1.75
CA ASP A 145 -22.61 -4.27 2.95
C ASP A 145 -21.97 -5.06 4.10
N GLU A 146 -21.02 -5.96 3.81
CA GLU A 146 -20.32 -6.76 4.81
C GLU A 146 -19.02 -6.09 5.27
N ASP A 147 -18.20 -5.69 4.29
CA ASP A 147 -16.85 -5.17 4.49
C ASP A 147 -16.77 -3.63 4.46
N ILE A 148 -17.90 -2.95 4.26
CA ILE A 148 -18.04 -1.48 4.05
C ILE A 148 -17.49 -1.04 2.69
N ILE A 149 -16.27 -1.46 2.38
CA ILE A 149 -15.58 -1.23 1.11
C ILE A 149 -15.06 -2.56 0.59
N ARG A 150 -15.24 -2.80 -0.71
CA ARG A 150 -14.63 -3.91 -1.40
C ARG A 150 -13.92 -3.46 -2.67
N THR A 151 -12.69 -3.96 -2.83
CA THR A 151 -11.81 -3.59 -3.93
C THR A 151 -11.77 -4.68 -5.00
N TYR A 152 -11.73 -4.27 -6.26
CA TYR A 152 -11.68 -5.17 -7.41
C TYR A 152 -10.58 -4.72 -8.37
N PRO A 153 -9.38 -5.32 -8.30
CA PRO A 153 -8.32 -5.05 -9.26
C PRO A 153 -8.71 -5.62 -10.63
N PHE A 154 -8.46 -4.85 -11.68
CA PHE A 154 -8.78 -5.22 -13.05
C PHE A 154 -7.53 -5.72 -13.76
N PRO A 155 -7.55 -6.88 -14.43
CA PRO A 155 -6.43 -7.30 -15.27
C PRO A 155 -6.29 -6.36 -16.48
N ILE A 156 -5.06 -6.01 -16.83
CA ILE A 156 -4.77 -5.23 -18.04
C ILE A 156 -5.37 -5.92 -19.28
N GLY A 157 -5.86 -5.13 -20.24
CA GLY A 157 -6.59 -5.63 -21.41
C GLY A 157 -8.10 -5.82 -21.18
N SER A 158 -8.57 -5.92 -19.93
CA SER A 158 -10.01 -6.06 -19.64
C SER A 158 -10.75 -4.73 -19.50
N TYR A 159 -10.01 -3.61 -19.50
CA TYR A 159 -10.55 -2.26 -19.32
C TYR A 159 -9.96 -1.27 -20.33
N TYR A 160 -10.64 -0.14 -20.45
CA TYR A 160 -10.30 1.00 -21.30
C TYR A 160 -10.46 2.26 -20.48
N VAL A 161 -9.52 3.21 -20.58
CA VAL A 161 -9.53 4.45 -19.80
C VAL A 161 -9.49 5.64 -20.74
N SER A 162 -10.03 6.77 -20.29
CA SER A 162 -9.96 8.05 -21.01
C SER A 162 -9.74 9.19 -20.03
N ASN A 163 -8.98 10.18 -20.50
CA ASN A 163 -8.65 11.37 -19.76
C ASN A 163 -9.77 12.42 -19.85
N SER A 164 -9.93 13.16 -18.75
CA SER A 164 -10.69 14.41 -18.70
C SER A 164 -9.89 15.56 -19.32
N ALA A 165 -10.49 16.75 -19.43
CA ALA A 165 -9.79 17.98 -19.83
C ALA A 165 -8.62 18.37 -18.91
N ARG A 166 -8.52 17.80 -17.70
CA ARG A 166 -7.40 17.99 -16.77
C ARG A 166 -6.34 16.89 -16.89
N LEU A 167 -6.46 15.99 -17.86
CA LEU A 167 -5.60 14.81 -18.04
C LEU A 167 -5.67 13.79 -16.89
N SER A 168 -6.63 13.95 -15.98
CA SER A 168 -6.98 12.94 -14.98
C SER A 168 -7.97 11.94 -15.58
N VAL A 169 -7.80 10.65 -15.29
CA VAL A 169 -8.73 9.59 -15.74
C VAL A 169 -10.09 9.79 -15.06
N ASP A 170 -11.15 9.96 -15.86
CA ASP A 170 -12.52 10.16 -15.36
C ASP A 170 -13.55 9.21 -15.99
N THR A 171 -13.11 8.45 -17.00
CA THR A 171 -13.96 7.58 -17.81
C THR A 171 -13.29 6.23 -17.95
N VAL A 172 -13.97 5.17 -17.54
CA VAL A 172 -13.49 3.80 -17.65
C VAL A 172 -14.58 2.88 -18.17
N TYR A 173 -14.21 2.07 -19.14
CA TYR A 173 -15.02 0.96 -19.64
C TYR A 173 -14.35 -0.36 -19.29
N ARG A 174 -15.16 -1.38 -19.02
CA ARG A 174 -14.67 -2.73 -18.73
C ARG A 174 -15.47 -3.76 -19.48
N GLU A 175 -14.79 -4.74 -20.05
CA GLU A 175 -15.39 -5.95 -20.63
C GLU A 175 -14.98 -7.16 -19.79
N PHE A 176 -15.98 -7.85 -19.24
CA PHE A 176 -15.76 -9.04 -18.43
C PHE A 176 -16.94 -10.00 -18.56
N ARG A 177 -16.75 -11.21 -18.05
CA ARG A 177 -17.74 -12.28 -18.08
C ARG A 177 -18.34 -12.47 -16.70
N MET A 178 -19.65 -12.68 -16.66
CA MET A 178 -20.40 -13.07 -15.47
C MET A 178 -21.22 -14.31 -15.75
N THR A 179 -21.45 -15.14 -14.74
CA THR A 179 -22.35 -16.28 -14.89
C THR A 179 -23.81 -15.85 -14.74
N THR A 180 -24.76 -16.63 -15.29
CA THR A 180 -26.21 -16.40 -15.10
C THR A 180 -26.57 -16.17 -13.64
N ARG A 181 -25.99 -16.96 -12.72
CA ARG A 181 -26.15 -16.80 -11.28
C ARG A 181 -25.71 -15.43 -10.79
N GLN A 182 -24.50 -15.00 -11.13
CA GLN A 182 -23.98 -13.70 -10.69
C GLN A 182 -24.80 -12.54 -11.24
N LEU A 183 -25.29 -12.65 -12.48
CA LEU A 183 -26.17 -11.64 -13.06
C LEU A 183 -27.49 -11.52 -12.30
N VAL A 184 -28.13 -12.64 -11.98
CA VAL A 184 -29.39 -12.65 -11.24
C VAL A 184 -29.18 -12.16 -9.80
N GLU A 185 -28.11 -12.58 -9.12
CA GLU A 185 -27.77 -12.12 -7.77
C GLU A 185 -27.49 -10.60 -7.72
N GLN A 186 -26.78 -10.06 -8.73
CA GLN A 186 -26.37 -8.66 -8.71
C GLN A 186 -27.42 -7.69 -9.26
N PHE A 187 -28.18 -8.09 -10.30
CA PHE A 187 -29.09 -7.21 -11.02
C PHE A 187 -30.58 -7.57 -10.85
N GLY A 188 -30.87 -8.76 -10.32
CA GLY A 188 -32.22 -9.29 -10.22
C GLY A 188 -32.74 -9.87 -11.54
N LEU A 189 -33.71 -10.77 -11.44
CA LEU A 189 -34.26 -11.51 -12.60
C LEU A 189 -35.02 -10.59 -13.58
N ASP A 190 -35.57 -9.48 -13.11
CA ASP A 190 -36.37 -8.57 -13.94
C ASP A 190 -35.52 -7.74 -14.89
N ASN A 191 -34.27 -7.47 -14.54
CA ASN A 191 -33.39 -6.56 -15.28
C ASN A 191 -32.53 -7.26 -16.34
N VAL A 192 -32.33 -8.58 -16.21
CA VAL A 192 -31.54 -9.38 -17.15
C VAL A 192 -32.29 -9.66 -18.46
N SER A 193 -31.56 -10.04 -19.51
CA SER A 193 -32.14 -10.40 -20.80
C SER A 193 -33.00 -11.66 -20.74
N ASP A 194 -33.88 -11.83 -21.72
CA ASP A 194 -34.74 -13.01 -21.80
C ASP A 194 -33.93 -14.31 -22.01
N THR A 195 -32.72 -14.21 -22.56
CA THR A 195 -31.78 -15.33 -22.64
C THR A 195 -31.33 -15.79 -21.25
N VAL A 196 -30.93 -14.84 -20.38
CA VAL A 196 -30.52 -15.13 -19.00
C VAL A 196 -31.70 -15.67 -18.18
N LYS A 197 -32.90 -15.11 -18.35
CA LYS A 197 -34.12 -15.62 -17.68
C LYS A 197 -34.45 -17.05 -18.10
N GLY A 198 -34.37 -17.35 -19.40
CA GLY A 198 -34.59 -18.70 -19.91
C GLY A 198 -33.60 -19.69 -19.32
N GLN A 199 -32.31 -19.33 -19.29
CA GLN A 199 -31.27 -20.16 -18.69
C GLN A 199 -31.50 -20.38 -17.18
N TRP A 200 -31.90 -19.33 -16.46
CA TRP A 200 -32.26 -19.43 -15.04
C TRP A 200 -33.44 -20.39 -14.81
N ALA A 201 -34.49 -20.30 -15.62
CA ALA A 201 -35.66 -21.18 -15.54
C ALA A 201 -35.29 -22.65 -15.80
N THR A 202 -34.33 -22.91 -16.68
CA THR A 202 -33.80 -24.26 -16.97
C THR A 202 -32.72 -24.73 -16.00
N GLN A 203 -32.45 -23.99 -14.92
CA GLN A 203 -31.39 -24.27 -13.94
C GLN A 203 -29.96 -24.28 -14.51
N ASN A 204 -29.73 -23.67 -15.68
CA ASN A 204 -28.39 -23.46 -16.23
C ASN A 204 -27.76 -22.17 -15.68
N THR A 205 -27.37 -22.23 -14.40
CA THR A 205 -26.94 -21.07 -13.62
C THR A 205 -25.47 -20.65 -13.86
N GLU A 206 -24.66 -21.52 -14.47
CA GLU A 206 -23.21 -21.31 -14.65
C GLU A 206 -22.82 -20.96 -16.10
N ALA A 207 -23.81 -20.67 -16.96
CA ALA A 207 -23.54 -20.16 -18.31
C ALA A 207 -22.95 -18.75 -18.26
N TRP A 208 -21.96 -18.49 -19.13
CA TRP A 208 -21.21 -17.23 -19.17
C TRP A 208 -21.80 -16.23 -20.14
N HIS A 209 -21.87 -14.96 -19.72
CA HIS A 209 -22.34 -13.83 -20.51
C HIS A 209 -21.32 -12.69 -20.52
N ASP A 210 -21.16 -12.05 -21.68
CA ASP A 210 -20.24 -10.91 -21.85
C ASP A 210 -20.93 -9.62 -21.43
N ILE A 211 -20.38 -8.95 -20.41
CA ILE A 211 -20.92 -7.75 -19.80
C ILE A 211 -19.97 -6.58 -20.02
N ILE A 212 -20.56 -5.42 -20.31
CA ILE A 212 -19.86 -4.14 -20.35
C ILE A 212 -20.28 -3.32 -19.14
N HIS A 213 -19.29 -2.77 -18.44
CA HIS A 213 -19.49 -1.77 -17.39
C HIS A 213 -18.83 -0.47 -17.82
N ALA A 214 -19.63 0.59 -17.92
CA ALA A 214 -19.17 1.93 -18.28
C ALA A 214 -19.36 2.87 -17.09
N VAL A 215 -18.28 3.57 -16.72
CA VAL A 215 -18.29 4.65 -15.73
C VAL A 215 -17.77 5.92 -16.38
N TYR A 216 -18.53 7.00 -16.34
CA TYR A 216 -18.18 8.27 -16.99
C TYR A 216 -18.86 9.47 -16.30
N PRO A 217 -18.34 10.71 -16.47
CA PRO A 217 -18.93 11.90 -15.88
C PRO A 217 -20.33 12.20 -16.43
N ASN A 218 -21.22 12.65 -15.56
CA ASN A 218 -22.59 13.00 -15.91
C ASN A 218 -22.70 14.48 -16.33
N VAL A 219 -22.67 14.75 -17.64
CA VAL A 219 -22.78 16.12 -18.18
C VAL A 219 -24.18 16.72 -18.03
N ASN A 220 -25.23 15.89 -18.02
CA ASN A 220 -26.63 16.33 -17.99
C ASN A 220 -27.22 16.39 -16.56
N ARG A 221 -26.38 16.64 -15.55
CA ARG A 221 -26.78 16.64 -14.14
C ARG A 221 -27.76 17.78 -13.87
N GLN A 222 -28.91 17.46 -13.27
CA GLN A 222 -29.81 18.46 -12.68
C GLN A 222 -29.44 18.68 -11.21
N THR A 223 -28.81 19.82 -10.92
CA THR A 223 -28.44 20.22 -9.55
C THR A 223 -29.70 20.31 -8.68
N GLY A 224 -29.74 19.58 -7.57
CA GLY A 224 -30.85 19.59 -6.60
C GLY A 224 -31.69 18.31 -6.51
N LYS A 225 -31.49 17.34 -7.42
CA LYS A 225 -32.13 16.01 -7.32
C LYS A 225 -31.16 14.96 -6.76
N MET A 226 -31.58 14.22 -5.72
CA MET A 226 -30.77 13.18 -5.06
C MET A 226 -30.89 11.79 -5.72
N ASP A 227 -31.64 11.67 -6.82
CA ASP A 227 -31.83 10.38 -7.51
C ASP A 227 -30.51 9.82 -8.06
N ALA A 228 -30.40 8.48 -8.11
CA ALA A 228 -29.23 7.76 -8.63
C ALA A 228 -28.78 8.21 -10.04
N LYS A 229 -29.71 8.72 -10.86
CA LYS A 229 -29.45 9.24 -12.22
C LYS A 229 -28.78 10.62 -12.25
N ASN A 230 -28.83 11.39 -11.16
CA ASN A 230 -28.30 12.75 -11.05
C ASN A 230 -26.99 12.82 -10.25
N LYS A 231 -26.40 11.67 -9.93
CA LYS A 231 -25.06 11.58 -9.35
C LYS A 231 -23.99 12.04 -10.35
N ARG A 232 -22.83 12.43 -9.82
CA ARG A 232 -21.73 13.08 -10.57
C ARG A 232 -21.14 12.17 -11.65
N TYR A 233 -21.02 10.88 -11.36
CA TYR A 233 -20.57 9.87 -12.31
C TYR A 233 -21.70 8.88 -12.57
N LYS A 234 -21.92 8.51 -13.83
CA LYS A 234 -22.84 7.44 -14.20
C LYS A 234 -22.12 6.10 -14.18
N SER A 235 -22.86 5.05 -13.85
CA SER A 235 -22.41 3.66 -13.83
C SER A 235 -23.45 2.81 -14.53
N VAL A 236 -23.11 2.31 -15.71
CA VAL A 236 -24.05 1.62 -16.59
C VAL A 236 -23.54 0.21 -16.88
N TYR A 237 -24.36 -0.79 -16.58
CA TYR A 237 -24.11 -2.19 -16.88
C TYR A 237 -25.03 -2.65 -17.99
N PHE A 238 -24.50 -3.32 -19.01
CA PHE A 238 -25.31 -3.89 -20.08
C PHE A 238 -24.65 -5.12 -20.70
N GLU A 239 -25.48 -6.03 -21.24
CA GLU A 239 -25.01 -7.22 -21.93
C GLU A 239 -24.51 -6.85 -23.34
N LYS A 240 -23.32 -7.34 -23.71
CA LYS A 240 -22.72 -7.09 -25.03
C LYS A 240 -23.55 -7.71 -26.16
N GLY A 241 -24.03 -8.94 -25.94
CA GLY A 241 -25.05 -9.59 -26.75
C GLY A 241 -26.39 -9.56 -26.02
N GLY A 242 -27.48 -9.26 -26.73
CA GLY A 242 -28.83 -9.15 -26.15
C GLY A 242 -29.52 -7.84 -26.52
N ASP A 243 -30.75 -7.66 -26.05
CA ASP A 243 -31.62 -6.53 -26.39
C ASP A 243 -31.04 -5.17 -25.95
N ASP A 244 -31.63 -4.08 -26.42
CA ASP A 244 -31.23 -2.70 -26.10
C ASP A 244 -31.47 -2.29 -24.61
N LYS A 245 -31.83 -3.26 -23.77
CA LYS A 245 -32.05 -3.08 -22.34
C LYS A 245 -30.72 -3.00 -21.57
N VAL A 246 -30.68 -2.10 -20.61
CA VAL A 246 -29.59 -1.90 -19.66
C VAL A 246 -29.88 -2.72 -18.40
N LEU A 247 -28.87 -3.42 -17.86
CA LEU A 247 -28.97 -4.21 -16.63
C LEU A 247 -29.13 -3.32 -15.39
N ARG A 248 -28.33 -2.25 -15.32
CA ARG A 248 -28.38 -1.27 -14.23
C ARG A 248 -27.85 0.06 -14.68
N GLU A 249 -28.65 1.11 -14.50
CA GLU A 249 -28.20 2.51 -14.55
C GLU A 249 -28.17 3.03 -13.12
N SER A 250 -26.97 3.28 -12.60
CA SER A 250 -26.73 3.88 -11.29
C SER A 250 -25.74 5.03 -11.44
N GLY A 251 -25.31 5.61 -10.32
CA GLY A 251 -24.25 6.59 -10.31
C GLY A 251 -23.47 6.63 -9.01
N PHE A 252 -22.37 7.36 -9.04
CA PHE A 252 -21.49 7.57 -7.90
C PHE A 252 -21.28 9.07 -7.67
N ASP A 253 -21.13 9.44 -6.40
CA ASP A 253 -20.86 10.81 -6.00
C ASP A 253 -19.40 11.18 -6.27
N GLU A 254 -18.49 10.25 -5.99
CA GLU A 254 -17.06 10.28 -6.36
C GLU A 254 -16.73 9.23 -7.42
N PHE A 255 -15.63 9.42 -8.16
CA PHE A 255 -15.21 8.47 -9.18
C PHE A 255 -14.78 7.14 -8.52
N PRO A 256 -15.34 5.99 -8.91
CA PRO A 256 -15.15 4.72 -8.20
C PRO A 256 -13.93 3.91 -8.62
N ILE A 257 -13.27 4.27 -9.72
CA ILE A 257 -12.18 3.49 -10.30
C ILE A 257 -10.89 4.29 -10.16
N LEU A 258 -9.91 3.69 -9.53
CA LEU A 258 -8.58 4.26 -9.37
C LEU A 258 -7.70 3.68 -10.47
N ALA A 259 -7.07 4.52 -11.27
CA ALA A 259 -6.30 4.12 -12.43
C ALA A 259 -4.91 4.78 -12.45
N PRO A 260 -4.00 4.41 -11.52
CA PRO A 260 -2.67 5.01 -11.48
C PRO A 260 -1.85 4.68 -12.72
N ARG A 261 -1.03 5.65 -13.10
CA ARG A 261 0.00 5.52 -14.15
C ARG A 261 1.38 5.69 -13.56
N TRP A 262 2.35 4.89 -14.01
CA TRP A 262 3.74 4.94 -13.53
C TRP A 262 4.43 6.21 -14.01
N GLU A 263 4.40 6.43 -15.33
CA GLU A 263 4.90 7.63 -16.00
C GLU A 263 3.95 7.95 -17.15
N VAL A 264 3.71 9.24 -17.44
CA VAL A 264 2.78 9.69 -18.49
C VAL A 264 3.50 10.71 -19.37
N ASN A 265 3.41 10.50 -20.67
CA ASN A 265 3.89 11.44 -21.66
C ASN A 265 2.73 12.34 -22.12
N GLY A 266 2.72 13.60 -21.66
CA GLY A 266 1.74 14.60 -22.09
C GLY A 266 0.29 14.18 -21.84
N GLU A 267 -0.47 14.09 -22.92
CA GLU A 267 -1.91 13.81 -22.95
C GLU A 267 -2.30 12.32 -22.93
N ASP A 268 -1.33 11.41 -22.89
CA ASP A 268 -1.57 9.96 -22.95
C ASP A 268 -2.53 9.48 -21.85
N ALA A 269 -3.53 8.67 -22.24
CA ALA A 269 -4.49 8.06 -21.30
C ALA A 269 -3.86 6.92 -20.49
N TYR A 270 -2.84 6.27 -21.06
CA TYR A 270 -2.12 5.15 -20.46
C TYR A 270 -0.70 5.56 -20.06
N GLY A 271 -0.06 4.73 -19.24
CA GLY A 271 1.32 4.94 -18.83
C GLY A 271 2.27 4.69 -19.99
N SER A 272 3.15 5.65 -20.26
CA SER A 272 4.03 5.63 -21.42
C SER A 272 5.34 4.89 -21.15
N ASN A 273 5.74 4.76 -19.88
CA ASN A 273 6.96 4.05 -19.48
C ASN A 273 6.81 3.44 -18.08
N CYS A 274 7.50 2.32 -17.84
CA CYS A 274 7.59 1.65 -16.55
C CYS A 274 8.80 0.68 -16.50
N PRO A 275 9.14 0.13 -15.32
CA PRO A 275 10.23 -0.84 -15.16
C PRO A 275 10.14 -2.03 -16.13
N GLY A 276 8.94 -2.58 -16.32
CA GLY A 276 8.71 -3.70 -17.25
C GLY A 276 8.99 -3.32 -18.70
N MET A 277 8.54 -2.13 -19.13
CA MET A 277 8.80 -1.60 -20.48
C MET A 277 10.28 -1.36 -20.72
N THR A 278 10.97 -0.77 -19.74
CA THR A 278 12.42 -0.49 -19.80
C THR A 278 13.23 -1.78 -19.85
N ALA A 279 12.88 -2.78 -19.04
CA ALA A 279 13.61 -4.04 -18.95
C ALA A 279 13.33 -5.01 -20.12
N LEU A 280 12.23 -4.85 -20.86
CA LEU A 280 11.73 -5.84 -21.83
C LEU A 280 12.79 -6.31 -22.84
N GLY A 281 13.63 -5.40 -23.34
CA GLY A 281 14.72 -5.73 -24.27
C GLY A 281 15.69 -6.74 -23.67
N GLN A 282 16.15 -6.47 -22.44
CA GLN A 282 17.06 -7.33 -21.69
C GLN A 282 16.39 -8.65 -21.28
N VAL A 283 15.10 -8.63 -20.95
CA VAL A 283 14.36 -9.86 -20.64
C VAL A 283 14.34 -10.78 -21.86
N LYS A 284 14.06 -10.27 -23.06
CA LYS A 284 14.07 -11.05 -24.30
C LYS A 284 15.47 -11.58 -24.62
N ALA A 285 16.51 -10.75 -24.43
CA ALA A 285 17.91 -11.16 -24.60
C ALA A 285 18.27 -12.31 -23.64
N LEU A 286 17.94 -12.19 -22.36
CA LEU A 286 18.18 -13.23 -21.34
C LEU A 286 17.53 -14.57 -21.73
N GLN A 287 16.29 -14.56 -22.24
CA GLN A 287 15.65 -15.80 -22.68
C GLN A 287 16.36 -16.43 -23.88
N LEU A 288 16.89 -15.61 -24.79
CA LEU A 288 17.65 -16.08 -25.95
C LEU A 288 19.01 -16.64 -25.55
N GLU A 289 19.76 -15.93 -24.70
CA GLU A 289 21.06 -16.37 -24.18
C GLU A 289 20.95 -17.71 -23.46
N GLN A 290 19.94 -17.89 -22.62
CA GLN A 290 19.72 -19.16 -21.92
C GLN A 290 19.45 -20.31 -22.90
N LYS A 291 18.66 -20.07 -23.96
CA LYS A 291 18.45 -21.06 -25.03
C LYS A 291 19.74 -21.36 -25.79
N ARG A 292 20.55 -20.35 -26.11
CA ARG A 292 21.84 -20.52 -26.80
C ARG A 292 22.84 -21.26 -25.93
N LYS A 293 22.88 -20.98 -24.63
CA LYS A 293 23.68 -21.71 -23.64
C LYS A 293 23.32 -23.18 -23.62
N SER A 294 22.02 -23.52 -23.56
CA SER A 294 21.56 -24.91 -23.63
C SER A 294 22.01 -25.59 -24.93
N GLN A 295 21.84 -24.93 -26.08
CA GLN A 295 22.31 -25.46 -27.38
C GLN A 295 23.83 -25.68 -27.42
N LEU A 296 24.59 -24.82 -26.75
CA LEU A 296 26.04 -24.92 -26.64
C LEU A 296 26.44 -26.16 -25.83
N ILE A 297 25.79 -26.37 -24.69
CA ILE A 297 25.98 -27.55 -23.83
C ILE A 297 25.59 -28.82 -24.58
N ASP A 298 24.48 -28.80 -25.31
CA ASP A 298 24.02 -29.93 -26.12
C ASP A 298 25.05 -30.29 -27.19
N LYS A 299 25.63 -29.30 -27.89
CA LYS A 299 26.69 -29.52 -28.88
C LYS A 299 28.00 -30.01 -28.26
N ALA A 300 28.31 -29.61 -27.02
CA ALA A 300 29.49 -30.09 -26.31
C ALA A 300 29.32 -31.53 -25.81
N THR A 301 28.11 -31.89 -25.37
CA THR A 301 27.79 -33.23 -24.84
C THR A 301 27.49 -34.22 -25.97
N ASN A 302 26.85 -33.77 -27.04
CA ASN A 302 26.50 -34.56 -28.22
C ASN A 302 26.82 -33.79 -29.52
N PRO A 303 28.11 -33.72 -29.91
CA PRO A 303 28.51 -33.02 -31.12
C PRO A 303 28.04 -33.75 -32.38
N PRO A 304 27.72 -33.02 -33.46
CA PRO A 304 27.46 -33.64 -34.75
C PRO A 304 28.71 -34.38 -35.24
N LEU A 305 28.55 -35.64 -35.63
CA LEU A 305 29.66 -36.51 -36.03
C LEU A 305 29.73 -36.65 -37.55
N VAL A 306 30.94 -36.75 -38.08
CA VAL A 306 31.22 -37.17 -39.45
C VAL A 306 31.84 -38.56 -39.41
N GLY A 307 31.35 -39.45 -40.26
CA GLY A 307 31.93 -40.78 -40.45
C GLY A 307 31.95 -41.19 -41.92
N PRO A 308 32.81 -42.14 -42.31
CA PRO A 308 32.85 -42.69 -43.66
C PRO A 308 31.54 -43.40 -44.04
N SER A 309 31.22 -43.44 -45.33
CA SER A 309 29.98 -44.01 -45.86
C SER A 309 29.81 -45.51 -45.57
N SER A 310 30.89 -46.22 -45.24
CA SER A 310 30.89 -47.62 -44.79
C SER A 310 30.15 -47.83 -43.46
N LEU A 311 30.09 -46.80 -42.59
CA LEU A 311 29.42 -46.86 -41.29
C LEU A 311 27.90 -46.58 -41.37
N LYS A 312 27.39 -46.19 -42.54
CA LYS A 312 25.96 -45.90 -42.75
C LYS A 312 25.06 -47.11 -42.50
N SER A 313 25.57 -48.33 -42.72
CA SER A 313 24.83 -49.59 -42.59
C SER A 313 24.98 -50.26 -41.22
N GLN A 314 25.85 -49.74 -40.34
CA GLN A 314 26.12 -50.30 -39.02
C GLN A 314 25.40 -49.51 -37.93
N ARG A 315 24.91 -50.21 -36.89
CA ARG A 315 24.32 -49.54 -35.72
C ARG A 315 25.41 -48.94 -34.86
N ILE A 316 25.59 -47.62 -34.96
CA ILE A 316 26.47 -46.85 -34.10
C ILE A 316 25.74 -46.59 -32.78
N SER A 317 26.32 -47.02 -31.66
CA SER A 317 25.79 -46.73 -30.33
C SER A 317 26.57 -45.58 -29.69
N GLN A 318 25.85 -44.54 -29.26
CA GLN A 318 26.41 -43.39 -28.54
C GLN A 318 26.26 -43.54 -27.00
N LEU A 319 25.85 -44.72 -26.52
CA LEU A 319 25.67 -44.98 -25.10
C LEU A 319 27.03 -45.17 -24.38
N PRO A 320 27.21 -44.64 -23.16
CA PRO A 320 28.40 -44.88 -22.36
C PRO A 320 28.66 -46.38 -22.19
N GLY A 321 29.87 -46.84 -22.54
CA GLY A 321 30.29 -48.24 -22.45
C GLY A 321 29.94 -49.13 -23.65
N ALA A 322 29.32 -48.59 -24.71
CA ALA A 322 29.10 -49.34 -25.94
C ALA A 322 30.37 -49.41 -26.80
N VAL A 323 30.75 -50.62 -27.22
CA VAL A 323 31.89 -50.84 -28.12
C VAL A 323 31.40 -50.84 -29.56
N THR A 324 31.92 -49.92 -30.38
CA THR A 324 31.68 -49.90 -31.82
C THR A 324 32.95 -50.34 -32.53
N TYR A 325 32.89 -51.42 -33.29
CA TYR A 325 34.02 -51.97 -34.05
C TYR A 325 34.07 -51.31 -35.43
N VAL A 326 35.23 -50.76 -35.79
CA VAL A 326 35.50 -50.17 -37.10
C VAL A 326 36.72 -50.85 -37.72
N ASP A 327 36.60 -51.31 -38.97
CA ASP A 327 37.71 -51.91 -39.70
C ASP A 327 38.67 -50.79 -40.16
N GLN A 328 39.75 -50.58 -39.41
CA GLN A 328 40.78 -49.58 -39.71
C GLN A 328 41.66 -50.03 -40.88
N ILE A 329 41.45 -49.48 -42.07
CA ILE A 329 42.35 -49.67 -43.23
C ILE A 329 43.30 -48.46 -43.39
N THR A 330 42.88 -47.27 -42.98
CA THR A 330 43.70 -46.06 -42.92
C THR A 330 43.47 -45.34 -41.59
N GLY A 331 44.52 -44.81 -40.97
CA GLY A 331 44.51 -44.24 -39.60
C GLY A 331 43.64 -43.00 -39.35
N GLN A 332 42.62 -42.75 -40.18
CA GLN A 332 41.64 -41.66 -40.05
C GLN A 332 40.17 -42.10 -40.16
N ASP A 333 39.86 -43.40 -40.19
CA ASP A 333 38.47 -43.89 -40.34
C ASP A 333 37.76 -44.08 -38.99
N GLY A 334 37.40 -42.96 -38.34
CA GLY A 334 36.60 -42.93 -37.12
C GLY A 334 35.59 -41.79 -37.10
N LEU A 335 34.53 -41.95 -36.29
CA LEU A 335 33.58 -40.86 -36.05
C LEU A 335 34.29 -39.73 -35.31
N ARG A 336 34.33 -38.55 -35.93
CA ARG A 336 34.90 -37.34 -35.33
C ARG A 336 33.85 -36.23 -35.31
N PRO A 337 33.86 -35.35 -34.29
CA PRO A 337 33.09 -34.12 -34.34
C PRO A 337 33.36 -33.37 -35.65
N LEU A 338 32.29 -32.93 -36.34
CA LEU A 338 32.40 -32.15 -37.58
C LEU A 338 33.21 -30.87 -37.37
N TYR A 339 33.09 -30.27 -36.18
CA TYR A 339 33.88 -29.14 -35.72
C TYR A 339 34.07 -29.26 -34.20
N ALA A 340 35.26 -28.92 -33.70
CA ALA A 340 35.51 -28.85 -32.26
C ALA A 340 34.85 -27.58 -31.72
N VAL A 341 33.68 -27.72 -31.10
CA VAL A 341 33.08 -26.61 -30.35
C VAL A 341 33.78 -26.59 -28.99
N ASN A 342 34.75 -25.71 -28.82
CA ASN A 342 35.26 -25.35 -27.49
C ASN A 342 34.95 -23.87 -27.21
N PRO A 343 33.67 -23.53 -27.03
CA PRO A 343 33.28 -22.15 -26.77
C PRO A 343 33.57 -21.83 -25.30
N ASN A 344 34.16 -20.66 -25.04
CA ASN A 344 34.40 -20.20 -23.68
C ASN A 344 33.06 -19.93 -22.99
N THR A 345 32.59 -20.89 -22.17
CA THR A 345 31.31 -20.78 -21.45
C THR A 345 31.35 -19.72 -20.35
N ALA A 346 32.55 -19.31 -19.91
CA ALA A 346 32.72 -18.30 -18.86
C ALA A 346 32.22 -16.91 -19.30
N ASP A 347 32.52 -16.48 -20.53
CA ASP A 347 32.12 -15.16 -21.04
C ASP A 347 30.59 -15.06 -21.15
N LEU A 348 29.93 -16.11 -21.63
CA LEU A 348 28.47 -16.19 -21.71
C LEU A 348 27.80 -16.20 -20.32
N LEU A 349 28.43 -16.82 -19.32
CA LEU A 349 27.92 -16.78 -17.95
C LEU A 349 28.03 -15.38 -17.35
N ASN A 350 29.10 -14.64 -17.63
CA ASN A 350 29.25 -13.27 -17.18
C ASN A 350 28.19 -12.35 -17.81
N ASP A 351 27.97 -12.47 -19.13
CA ASP A 351 26.94 -11.74 -19.87
C ASP A 351 25.52 -11.99 -19.34
N ILE A 352 25.20 -13.25 -19.04
CA ILE A 352 23.93 -13.62 -18.40
C ILE A 352 23.77 -12.97 -17.01
N GLN A 353 24.86 -12.85 -16.24
CA GLN A 353 24.78 -12.21 -14.92
C GLN A 353 24.62 -10.69 -15.05
N ASP A 354 25.36 -10.04 -15.94
CA ASP A 354 25.20 -8.61 -16.24
C ASP A 354 23.76 -8.28 -16.67
N THR A 355 23.21 -9.07 -17.59
CA THR A 355 21.80 -8.93 -18.02
C THR A 355 20.82 -9.09 -16.86
N ARG A 356 21.04 -10.05 -15.97
CA ARG A 356 20.21 -10.24 -14.76
C ARG A 356 20.33 -9.07 -13.79
N GLU A 357 21.51 -8.49 -13.64
CA GLU A 357 21.75 -7.30 -12.81
C GLU A 357 21.03 -6.09 -13.38
N ILE A 358 21.12 -5.82 -14.68
CA ILE A 358 20.37 -4.73 -15.34
C ILE A 358 18.86 -4.88 -15.12
N ILE A 359 18.32 -6.10 -15.24
CA ILE A 359 16.90 -6.37 -14.98
C ILE A 359 16.55 -6.06 -13.51
N ARG A 360 17.39 -6.48 -12.56
CA ARG A 360 17.18 -6.21 -11.13
C ARG A 360 17.22 -4.72 -10.81
N SER A 361 18.19 -4.00 -11.36
CA SER A 361 18.31 -2.55 -11.17
C SER A 361 17.13 -1.80 -11.80
N SER A 362 16.64 -2.23 -12.97
CA SER A 362 15.45 -1.65 -13.62
C SER A 362 14.20 -1.74 -12.75
N TYR A 363 14.05 -2.83 -11.99
CA TYR A 363 12.95 -3.05 -11.04
C TYR A 363 13.23 -2.54 -9.62
N PHE A 364 14.33 -1.82 -9.41
CA PHE A 364 14.76 -1.32 -8.09
C PHE A 364 14.86 -2.43 -7.03
N VAL A 365 15.21 -3.66 -7.44
CA VAL A 365 15.28 -4.83 -6.56
C VAL A 365 16.25 -4.60 -5.42
N ASP A 366 17.42 -4.05 -5.72
CA ASP A 366 18.47 -3.81 -4.72
C ASP A 366 18.01 -2.79 -3.67
N LEU A 367 17.25 -1.77 -4.08
CA LEU A 367 16.63 -0.80 -3.18
C LEU A 367 15.67 -1.48 -2.21
N PHE A 368 14.72 -2.28 -2.73
CA PHE A 368 13.72 -2.92 -1.88
C PHE A 368 14.31 -4.02 -0.98
N LEU A 369 15.27 -4.80 -1.48
CA LEU A 369 15.97 -5.80 -0.66
C LEU A 369 16.82 -5.15 0.43
N MET A 370 17.48 -4.02 0.14
CA MET A 370 18.18 -3.25 1.15
C MET A 370 17.19 -2.76 2.22
N LEU A 371 16.05 -2.18 1.82
CA LEU A 371 15.04 -1.69 2.76
C LEU A 371 14.53 -2.77 3.72
N GLN A 372 14.37 -4.00 3.23
CA GLN A 372 13.93 -5.16 4.02
C GLN A 372 15.03 -5.71 4.94
N ASN A 373 16.29 -5.70 4.48
CA ASN A 373 17.43 -6.29 5.20
C ASN A 373 18.19 -5.30 6.09
N ILE A 374 17.70 -4.05 6.25
CA ILE A 374 18.27 -3.10 7.20
C ILE A 374 18.12 -3.65 8.61
N ASN A 375 19.20 -4.26 9.06
CA ASN A 375 19.39 -4.73 10.42
C ASN A 375 19.99 -3.57 11.19
N THR A 376 19.18 -2.87 12.00
CA THR A 376 19.59 -1.74 12.85
C THR A 376 20.66 -2.09 13.89
N ARG A 377 21.09 -3.36 13.93
CA ARG A 377 22.11 -3.89 14.83
C ARG A 377 23.55 -3.76 14.31
N SER A 378 23.75 -3.57 13.00
CA SER A 378 25.08 -3.71 12.36
C SER A 378 25.57 -2.47 11.62
N MET A 379 24.71 -1.47 11.40
CA MET A 379 25.08 -0.21 10.76
C MET A 379 24.67 0.98 11.64
N PRO A 380 25.43 2.09 11.62
CA PRO A 380 25.02 3.36 12.22
C PRO A 380 23.67 3.80 11.64
N VAL A 381 22.77 4.27 12.51
CA VAL A 381 21.39 4.63 12.15
C VAL A 381 21.39 5.77 11.11
N GLU A 382 22.37 6.66 11.18
CA GLU A 382 22.58 7.79 10.28
C GLU A 382 22.90 7.35 8.85
N ALA A 383 23.84 6.42 8.66
CA ALA A 383 24.20 5.89 7.33
C ALA A 383 23.04 5.10 6.70
N VAL A 384 22.30 4.36 7.52
CA VAL A 384 21.07 3.67 7.10
C VAL A 384 20.00 4.67 6.62
N ASN A 385 19.90 5.82 7.28
CA ASN A 385 18.92 6.84 6.96
C ASN A 385 19.32 7.62 5.70
N GLU A 386 20.59 8.01 5.54
CA GLU A 386 21.09 8.68 4.32
C GLU A 386 20.91 7.80 3.07
N LEU A 387 21.24 6.50 3.15
CA LEU A 387 21.03 5.54 2.07
C LEU A 387 19.55 5.34 1.73
N ARG A 388 18.67 5.36 2.74
CA ARG A 388 17.22 5.31 2.54
C ARG A 388 16.71 6.56 1.81
N GLU A 389 17.22 7.73 2.19
CA GLU A 389 16.81 9.02 1.65
C GLU A 389 17.28 9.20 0.19
N GLU A 390 18.56 8.96 -0.10
CA GLU A 390 19.13 9.07 -1.44
C GLU A 390 18.43 8.15 -2.45
N LYS A 391 18.03 6.94 -2.01
CA LYS A 391 17.36 5.98 -2.89
C LYS A 391 15.85 6.16 -2.98
N LEU A 392 15.19 6.71 -1.96
CA LEU A 392 13.77 7.11 -2.05
C LEU A 392 13.58 8.31 -3.00
N LEU A 393 14.57 9.20 -3.10
CA LEU A 393 14.57 10.28 -4.09
C LEU A 393 14.43 9.75 -5.53
N MET A 394 14.97 8.57 -5.84
CA MET A 394 14.84 7.98 -7.17
C MET A 394 13.42 7.51 -7.52
N LEU A 395 12.57 7.26 -6.51
CA LEU A 395 11.15 6.94 -6.71
C LEU A 395 10.24 8.16 -6.50
N GLY A 396 10.79 9.33 -6.14
CA GLY A 396 10.02 10.53 -5.76
C GLY A 396 8.89 10.89 -6.74
N PRO A 397 9.18 11.10 -8.04
CA PRO A 397 8.15 11.47 -9.02
C PRO A 397 7.05 10.40 -9.18
N VAL A 398 7.41 9.12 -9.05
CA VAL A 398 6.46 8.00 -9.15
C VAL A 398 5.59 7.94 -7.90
N LEU A 399 6.17 8.19 -6.71
CA LEU A 399 5.44 8.22 -5.45
C LEU A 399 4.46 9.39 -5.40
N GLU A 400 4.85 10.58 -5.86
CA GLU A 400 3.95 11.74 -5.95
C GLU A 400 2.76 11.44 -6.84
N ARG A 401 3.00 10.90 -8.04
CA ARG A 401 1.90 10.51 -8.94
C ARG A 401 1.03 9.41 -8.35
N LEU A 402 1.62 8.43 -7.67
CA LEU A 402 0.86 7.37 -7.00
C LEU A 402 -0.01 7.93 -5.87
N ASN A 403 0.48 8.93 -5.14
CA ASN A 403 -0.33 9.63 -4.14
C ASN A 403 -1.53 10.31 -4.81
N ASP A 404 -1.28 11.13 -5.83
CA ASP A 404 -2.29 11.93 -6.50
C ASP A 404 -3.34 11.09 -7.28
N GLU A 405 -2.92 10.06 -8.01
CA GLU A 405 -3.80 9.27 -8.89
C GLU A 405 -4.42 8.05 -8.19
N PHE A 406 -3.91 7.63 -7.03
CA PHE A 406 -4.33 6.39 -6.39
C PHE A 406 -4.62 6.51 -4.89
N LEU A 407 -3.65 6.91 -4.08
CA LEU A 407 -3.82 6.87 -2.62
C LEU A 407 -4.73 7.98 -2.08
N ASP A 408 -4.62 9.21 -2.61
CA ASP A 408 -5.51 10.32 -2.24
C ASP A 408 -6.96 9.99 -2.61
N PRO A 409 -7.28 9.61 -3.88
CA PRO A 409 -8.62 9.18 -4.24
C PRO A 409 -9.13 7.96 -3.46
N LEU A 410 -8.25 7.03 -3.06
CA LEU A 410 -8.62 5.87 -2.25
C LEU A 410 -9.08 6.30 -0.86
N ILE A 411 -8.32 7.18 -0.20
CA ILE A 411 -8.62 7.69 1.14
C ILE A 411 -9.87 8.57 1.10
N ASP A 412 -9.95 9.50 0.15
CA ASP A 412 -11.12 10.39 -0.03
C ASP A 412 -12.40 9.60 -0.24
N ARG A 413 -12.34 8.59 -1.10
CA ARG A 413 -13.50 7.73 -1.37
C ARG A 413 -13.87 6.89 -0.16
N ALA A 414 -12.89 6.33 0.55
CA ALA A 414 -13.15 5.57 1.76
C ALA A 414 -13.80 6.43 2.85
N PHE A 415 -13.28 7.64 3.05
CA PHE A 415 -13.84 8.63 3.96
C PHE A 415 -15.29 8.96 3.59
N ALA A 416 -15.57 9.24 2.32
CA ALA A 416 -16.91 9.58 1.85
C ALA A 416 -17.92 8.43 2.03
N ILE A 417 -17.49 7.18 1.77
CA ILE A 417 -18.31 5.98 2.01
C ILE A 417 -18.62 5.83 3.50
N MET A 418 -17.62 5.96 4.37
CA MET A 418 -17.80 5.88 5.82
C MET A 418 -18.69 6.99 6.37
N GLN A 419 -18.58 8.21 5.81
CA GLN A 419 -19.45 9.32 6.15
C GLN A 419 -20.91 9.05 5.77
N ARG A 420 -21.17 8.52 4.57
CA ARG A 420 -22.51 8.13 4.12
C ARG A 420 -23.13 7.03 4.99
N LYS A 421 -22.32 6.09 5.47
CA LYS A 421 -22.76 5.02 6.39
C LYS A 421 -22.86 5.45 7.85
N GLY A 422 -22.61 6.73 8.18
CA GLY A 422 -22.70 7.25 9.54
C GLY A 422 -21.66 6.67 10.52
N MET A 423 -20.53 6.18 10.00
CA MET A 423 -19.50 5.52 10.81
C MET A 423 -18.50 6.48 11.44
N LEU A 424 -18.48 7.74 10.99
CA LEU A 424 -17.56 8.76 11.47
C LEU A 424 -18.19 9.56 12.62
N PRO A 425 -17.41 9.94 13.65
CA PRO A 425 -17.89 10.83 14.70
C PRO A 425 -18.28 12.21 14.11
N PRO A 426 -19.25 12.92 14.70
CA PRO A 426 -19.64 14.24 14.24
C PRO A 426 -18.43 15.18 14.25
N ALA A 427 -18.19 15.87 13.12
CA ALA A 427 -17.09 16.80 13.00
C ALA A 427 -17.29 18.01 13.93
N PRO A 428 -16.27 18.43 14.70
CA PRO A 428 -16.26 19.71 15.40
C PRO A 428 -16.72 20.87 14.50
N GLU A 429 -17.48 21.83 15.05
CA GLU A 429 -18.01 22.97 14.28
C GLU A 429 -16.91 23.75 13.54
N VAL A 430 -15.71 23.81 14.14
CA VAL A 430 -14.53 24.48 13.60
C VAL A 430 -14.01 23.84 12.30
N LEU A 431 -14.34 22.57 12.04
CA LEU A 431 -13.95 21.84 10.82
C LEU A 431 -14.99 21.93 9.70
N GLN A 432 -16.17 22.49 9.96
CA GLN A 432 -17.20 22.59 8.94
C GLN A 432 -16.76 23.55 7.82
N GLY A 433 -16.63 23.02 6.60
CA GLY A 433 -16.19 23.78 5.43
C GLY A 433 -14.68 23.80 5.20
N THR A 434 -13.90 23.18 6.09
CA THR A 434 -12.44 23.04 5.92
C THR A 434 -12.12 21.74 5.18
N ALA A 435 -11.31 21.83 4.11
CA ALA A 435 -10.83 20.64 3.41
C ALA A 435 -9.78 19.92 4.27
N LEU A 436 -9.95 18.62 4.43
CA LEU A 436 -8.93 17.77 5.04
C LEU A 436 -7.77 17.58 4.07
N ARG A 437 -6.56 17.53 4.62
CA ARG A 437 -5.34 17.22 3.88
C ARG A 437 -4.84 15.85 4.32
N ILE A 438 -4.45 15.04 3.35
CA ILE A 438 -3.79 13.76 3.61
C ILE A 438 -2.29 14.02 3.68
N GLU A 439 -1.66 13.57 4.77
CA GLU A 439 -0.21 13.59 4.93
C GLU A 439 0.28 12.13 4.94
N TYR A 440 1.12 11.77 3.97
CA TYR A 440 1.73 10.45 3.91
C TYR A 440 2.84 10.34 4.93
N ILE A 441 2.80 9.28 5.71
CA ILE A 441 3.79 9.07 6.74
C ILE A 441 5.02 8.46 6.08
N SER A 442 6.01 9.31 5.80
CA SER A 442 7.34 8.83 5.40
C SER A 442 7.94 7.95 6.49
N VAL A 443 8.70 6.93 6.06
CA VAL A 443 9.52 6.09 6.96
C VAL A 443 10.49 6.96 7.77
N MET A 444 10.94 8.10 7.21
CA MET A 444 11.76 9.09 7.91
C MET A 444 10.98 9.81 9.02
N ALA A 445 9.74 10.23 8.75
CA ALA A 445 8.90 10.89 9.75
C ALA A 445 8.59 9.95 10.94
N GLN A 446 8.45 8.65 10.68
CA GLN A 446 8.35 7.63 11.74
C GLN A 446 9.66 7.44 12.50
N ALA A 447 10.81 7.37 11.81
CA ALA A 447 12.12 7.28 12.45
C ALA A 447 12.38 8.51 13.34
N GLN A 448 12.07 9.72 12.87
CA GLN A 448 12.14 10.95 13.64
C GLN A 448 11.18 10.95 14.84
N LYS A 449 9.94 10.47 14.68
CA LYS A 449 9.02 10.26 15.82
C LYS A 449 9.58 9.28 16.84
N SER A 450 10.23 8.20 16.41
CA SER A 450 10.90 7.24 17.32
C SER A 450 12.08 7.87 18.06
N ILE A 451 12.83 8.79 17.43
CA ILE A 451 13.83 9.62 18.11
C ILE A 451 13.15 10.52 19.16
N GLY A 452 12.01 11.11 18.81
CA GLY A 452 11.18 11.89 19.74
C GLY A 452 10.70 11.09 20.95
N VAL A 453 10.34 9.82 20.79
CA VAL A 453 9.99 8.92 21.91
C VAL A 453 11.21 8.65 22.80
N ASN A 454 12.38 8.38 22.22
CA ASN A 454 13.62 8.24 23.00
C ASN A 454 14.01 9.55 23.72
N SER A 455 13.68 10.69 23.15
CA SER A 455 13.81 12.01 23.79
C SER A 455 12.84 12.16 24.97
N MET A 456 11.59 11.73 24.83
CA MET A 456 10.61 11.71 25.93
C MET A 456 10.98 10.73 27.05
N GLU A 457 11.45 9.53 26.72
CA GLU A 457 11.90 8.56 27.74
C GLU A 457 13.11 9.08 28.52
N ARG A 458 14.06 9.74 27.84
CA ARG A 458 15.19 10.43 28.49
C ARG A 458 14.73 11.59 29.37
N PHE A 459 13.75 12.36 28.91
CA PHE A 459 13.16 13.45 29.68
C PHE A 459 12.46 12.95 30.95
N VAL A 460 11.61 11.91 30.84
CA VAL A 460 10.95 11.28 32.00
C VAL A 460 11.97 10.68 32.96
N GLY A 461 13.01 10.02 32.46
CA GLY A 461 14.10 9.49 33.27
C GLY A 461 14.89 10.58 34.02
N PHE A 462 15.16 11.72 33.37
CA PHE A 462 15.81 12.87 33.97
C PHE A 462 14.95 13.49 35.09
N VAL A 463 13.65 13.71 34.84
CA VAL A 463 12.71 14.20 35.85
C VAL A 463 12.60 13.23 37.03
N GLY A 464 12.53 11.93 36.76
CA GLY A 464 12.51 10.88 37.80
C GLY A 464 13.78 10.82 38.65
N GLY A 465 14.95 11.04 38.05
CA GLY A 465 16.24 11.12 38.75
C GLY A 465 16.38 12.37 39.62
N MET A 466 15.88 13.52 39.14
CA MET A 466 15.87 14.78 39.88
C MET A 466 14.95 14.71 41.10
N ALA A 467 13.83 14.00 41.02
CA ALA A 467 12.92 13.80 42.15
C ALA A 467 13.53 13.00 43.32
N GLN A 468 14.61 12.24 43.08
CA GLN A 468 15.32 11.46 44.10
C GLN A 468 16.59 12.16 44.65
N ALA A 469 17.02 13.27 44.04
CA ALA A 469 18.20 14.00 44.47
C ALA A 469 17.94 14.77 45.78
N LYS A 470 18.95 14.80 46.67
CA LYS A 470 18.84 15.36 48.03
C LYS A 470 18.31 16.80 48.05
N PRO A 471 17.49 17.18 49.06
CA PRO A 471 16.92 18.53 49.20
C PRO A 471 17.94 19.68 49.15
N GLU A 472 19.14 19.47 49.68
CA GLU A 472 20.19 20.50 49.79
C GLU A 472 20.76 20.96 48.43
N ALA A 473 20.63 20.15 47.37
CA ALA A 473 21.03 20.54 46.02
C ALA A 473 19.97 21.39 45.30
N LEU A 474 18.72 21.34 45.78
CA LEU A 474 17.56 22.04 45.20
C LEU A 474 17.53 23.52 45.62
N ASP A 475 18.18 23.88 46.73
CA ASP A 475 18.17 25.25 47.25
C ASP A 475 18.90 26.27 46.36
N LYS A 476 19.76 25.81 45.44
CA LYS A 476 20.49 26.67 44.48
C LYS A 476 19.99 26.55 43.04
N LEU A 477 19.05 25.64 42.76
CA LEU A 477 18.62 25.27 41.41
C LEU A 477 17.12 25.48 41.25
N ASP A 478 16.72 26.26 40.25
CA ASP A 478 15.32 26.36 39.84
C ASP A 478 14.98 25.12 39.01
N ILE A 479 14.43 24.11 39.68
CA ILE A 479 14.13 22.79 39.10
C ILE A 479 13.18 22.92 37.91
N ASP A 480 12.19 23.82 38.00
CA ASP A 480 11.17 23.99 36.98
C ASP A 480 11.81 24.54 35.70
N LYS A 481 12.64 25.60 35.81
CA LYS A 481 13.39 26.13 34.66
C LYS A 481 14.39 25.15 34.07
N ILE A 482 14.99 24.27 34.88
CA ILE A 482 15.90 23.23 34.39
C ILE A 482 15.14 22.17 33.61
N ILE A 483 13.96 21.77 34.08
CA ILE A 483 13.09 20.84 33.37
C ILE A 483 12.66 21.43 32.03
N ASP A 484 12.24 22.70 31.99
CA ASP A 484 11.84 23.36 30.75
C ASP A 484 13.04 23.50 29.78
N SER A 485 14.19 23.98 30.27
CA SER A 485 15.38 24.16 29.43
C SER A 485 15.94 22.83 28.91
N TYR A 486 15.85 21.76 29.70
CA TYR A 486 16.25 20.42 29.29
C TYR A 486 15.26 19.81 28.29
N GLY A 487 13.96 20.06 28.47
CA GLY A 487 12.90 19.69 27.54
C GLY A 487 13.07 20.34 26.16
N ASP A 488 13.35 21.65 26.15
CA ASP A 488 13.65 22.41 24.93
C ASP A 488 14.91 21.89 24.22
N SER A 489 15.97 21.60 25.00
CA SER A 489 17.25 21.12 24.46
C SER A 489 17.16 19.73 23.83
N ILE A 490 16.22 18.90 24.29
CA ILE A 490 16.01 17.52 23.81
C ILE A 490 14.87 17.44 22.77
N GLY A 491 14.20 18.56 22.48
CA GLY A 491 13.15 18.66 21.47
C GLY A 491 11.83 18.02 21.89
N VAL A 492 11.52 17.99 23.18
CA VAL A 492 10.22 17.53 23.70
C VAL A 492 9.17 18.58 23.37
N SER A 493 7.99 18.14 22.92
CA SER A 493 6.90 19.06 22.58
C SER A 493 6.42 19.83 23.82
N PRO A 494 6.31 21.18 23.78
CA PRO A 494 5.85 21.98 24.91
C PRO A 494 4.46 21.61 25.44
N SER A 495 3.63 20.95 24.63
CA SER A 495 2.30 20.47 25.05
C SER A 495 2.35 19.33 26.07
N VAL A 496 3.51 18.70 26.26
CA VAL A 496 3.72 17.62 27.24
C VAL A 496 4.13 18.18 28.61
N ILE A 497 4.59 19.43 28.64
CA ILE A 497 4.95 20.15 29.87
C ILE A 497 3.69 20.85 30.38
N VAL A 498 3.33 20.57 31.64
CA VAL A 498 2.18 21.22 32.28
C VAL A 498 2.51 22.70 32.47
N PRO A 499 1.66 23.64 32.02
CA PRO A 499 1.90 25.07 32.21
C PRO A 499 2.05 25.44 33.69
N ASP A 500 2.92 26.41 33.97
CA ASP A 500 3.24 26.87 35.34
C ASP A 500 2.00 27.18 36.19
N GLU A 501 0.96 27.76 35.58
CA GLU A 501 -0.28 28.10 36.27
C GLU A 501 -1.04 26.88 36.80
N GLU A 502 -1.04 25.76 36.05
CA GLU A 502 -1.67 24.52 36.49
C GLU A 502 -0.80 23.79 37.52
N VAL A 503 0.53 23.82 37.36
CA VAL A 503 1.47 23.27 38.34
C VAL A 503 1.31 23.97 39.70
N GLN A 504 1.17 25.30 39.70
CA GLN A 504 0.94 26.08 40.93
C GLN A 504 -0.39 25.74 41.60
N LYS A 505 -1.47 25.56 40.84
CA LYS A 505 -2.77 25.10 41.39
C LYS A 505 -2.66 23.71 42.02
N ILE A 506 -1.95 22.78 41.38
CA ILE A 506 -1.72 21.43 41.92
C ILE A 506 -0.87 21.49 43.21
N ARG A 507 0.16 22.35 43.26
CA ARG A 507 1.00 22.57 44.44
C ARG A 507 0.22 23.20 45.59
N GLN A 508 -0.63 24.19 45.32
CA GLN A 508 -1.51 24.81 46.32
C GLN A 508 -2.51 23.80 46.88
N ALA A 509 -3.18 23.03 46.02
CA ALA A 509 -4.10 21.97 46.45
C ALA A 509 -3.38 20.92 47.31
N ARG A 510 -2.14 20.53 46.96
CA ARG A 510 -1.33 19.60 47.75
C ARG A 510 -0.90 20.20 49.09
N ALA A 511 -0.52 21.48 49.12
CA ALA A 511 -0.15 22.18 50.34
C ALA A 511 -1.35 22.32 51.30
N GLU A 512 -2.53 22.67 50.79
CA GLU A 512 -3.78 22.71 51.57
C GLU A 512 -4.15 21.33 52.12
N GLN A 513 -3.98 20.27 51.32
CA GLN A 513 -4.25 18.90 51.75
C GLN A 513 -3.27 18.41 52.83
N ILE A 514 -1.98 18.76 52.70
CA ILE A 514 -0.97 18.50 53.74
C ILE A 514 -1.26 19.31 55.00
N GLN A 515 -1.67 20.57 54.87
CA GLN A 515 -1.98 21.44 56.01
C GLN A 515 -3.26 20.97 56.73
N GLN A 516 -4.26 20.48 56.00
CA GLN A 516 -5.42 19.80 56.58
C GLN A 516 -5.04 18.48 57.25
N GLN A 517 -4.14 17.67 56.67
CA GLN A 517 -3.64 16.46 57.32
C GLN A 517 -2.83 16.75 58.57
N GLN A 518 -1.98 17.78 58.57
CA GLN A 518 -1.23 18.22 59.76
C GLN A 518 -2.15 18.80 60.82
N GLN A 519 -3.18 19.56 60.45
CA GLN A 519 -4.19 20.03 61.42
C GLN A 519 -5.01 18.88 61.98
N MET A 520 -5.38 17.86 61.17
CA MET A 520 -6.03 16.65 61.68
C MET A 520 -5.11 15.83 62.59
N GLN A 521 -3.83 15.70 62.25
CA GLN A 521 -2.85 15.00 63.10
C GLN A 521 -2.55 15.77 64.39
N MET A 522 -2.43 17.11 64.34
CA MET A 522 -2.30 17.94 65.53
C MET A 522 -3.58 17.93 66.37
N ALA A 523 -4.77 17.91 65.76
CA ALA A 523 -6.02 17.77 66.48
C ALA A 523 -6.15 16.39 67.15
N GLN A 524 -5.74 15.31 66.48
CA GLN A 524 -5.68 13.96 67.07
C GLN A 524 -4.63 13.88 68.19
N ALA A 525 -3.46 14.51 68.03
CA ALA A 525 -2.43 14.57 69.07
C ALA A 525 -2.86 15.45 70.25
N ALA A 526 -3.59 16.54 70.03
CA ALA A 526 -4.13 17.40 71.09
C ALA A 526 -5.28 16.71 71.85
N VAL A 527 -6.12 15.92 71.17
CA VAL A 527 -7.16 15.10 71.80
C VAL A 527 -6.55 13.94 72.59
N ALA A 528 -5.47 13.32 72.10
CA ALA A 528 -4.71 12.31 72.85
C ALA A 528 -4.00 12.93 74.08
N GLY A 529 -3.32 14.07 73.92
CA GLY A 529 -2.68 14.79 75.03
C GLY A 529 -3.65 15.32 76.08
N ALA A 530 -4.85 15.75 75.69
CA ALA A 530 -5.91 16.17 76.63
C ALA A 530 -6.51 14.98 77.40
N LYS A 531 -6.63 13.80 76.77
CA LYS A 531 -7.00 12.55 77.47
C LYS A 531 -5.93 12.12 78.46
N ASP A 532 -4.65 12.17 78.07
CA ASP A 532 -3.53 11.80 78.93
C ASP A 532 -3.33 12.80 80.09
N LEU A 533 -3.54 14.10 79.87
CA LEU A 533 -3.54 15.13 80.92
C LEU A 533 -4.73 15.03 81.88
N SER A 534 -5.89 14.55 81.42
CA SER A 534 -7.07 14.31 82.27
C SER A 534 -6.95 13.03 83.13
N GLN A 535 -6.03 12.13 82.77
CA GLN A 535 -5.76 10.88 83.50
C GLN A 535 -4.47 10.93 84.35
N ALA A 536 -3.69 12.01 84.26
CA ALA A 536 -2.52 12.25 85.10
C ALA A 536 -2.91 12.87 86.45
N ASN A 537 -2.59 12.14 87.52
CA ASN A 537 -3.04 12.31 88.90
C ASN A 537 -2.61 13.67 89.53
N LEU A 538 -3.56 14.36 90.18
CA LEU A 538 -3.39 15.61 90.95
C LEU A 538 -3.00 15.30 92.41
N GLU A 539 -1.76 14.89 92.68
CA GLU A 539 -1.23 14.80 94.05
C GLU A 539 0.28 15.16 94.08
N GLY A 540 0.59 16.39 94.49
CA GLY A 540 1.96 16.82 94.85
C GLY A 540 2.45 18.07 94.10
N PRO A 541 3.10 19.03 94.80
CA PRO A 541 3.16 20.43 94.37
C PRO A 541 4.25 20.64 93.32
N ASN A 542 3.92 21.16 92.12
CA ASN A 542 4.93 21.76 91.26
C ASN A 542 4.38 22.77 90.23
N ALA A 543 5.12 23.88 90.13
CA ALA A 543 5.22 24.93 89.11
C ALA A 543 3.96 25.70 88.63
N LEU A 544 2.75 25.12 88.61
CA LEU A 544 1.58 25.83 88.07
C LEU A 544 0.99 26.87 89.05
N SER A 545 1.20 26.70 90.36
CA SER A 545 0.90 27.74 91.36
C SER A 545 1.93 28.87 91.37
N ALA A 546 3.15 28.63 90.90
CA ALA A 546 4.19 29.65 90.77
C ALA A 546 4.01 30.52 89.50
N ILE A 547 3.41 29.98 88.45
CA ILE A 547 3.15 30.72 87.20
C ILE A 547 1.76 31.40 87.22
N ALA A 548 0.77 30.83 87.93
CA ALA A 548 -0.53 31.49 88.12
C ALA A 548 -0.47 32.71 89.06
N GLY A 549 0.56 32.83 89.90
CA GLY A 549 0.86 34.06 90.65
C GLY A 549 1.65 35.12 89.86
N GLY A 550 2.39 34.69 88.82
CA GLY A 550 3.36 35.50 88.08
C GLY A 550 2.80 36.38 86.96
N MET A 551 1.51 36.25 86.61
CA MET A 551 0.84 37.16 85.67
C MET A 551 -0.02 38.23 86.38
N GLN A 552 0.15 38.36 87.70
CA GLN A 552 -0.11 39.59 88.47
C GLN A 552 1.03 39.89 89.47
N GLN A 553 2.28 39.50 89.18
CA GLN A 553 3.56 40.11 89.63
C GLN A 553 4.76 39.24 89.25
#